data_AF-A0A932VC81-F1
#
_entry.id   AF-A0A932VC81-F1
#
_cell.length_a   1.000
_cell.length_b   1.000
_cell.length_c   1.000
_cell.angle_alpha   90.00
_cell.angle_beta   90.00
_cell.angle_gamma   90.00
#
_symmetry.space_group_name_H-M   'P 1'
#
loop_
_entity.id
_entity.type
_entity.pdbx_description
1 polymer ?
#
loop_
_entity_poly.entity_id
_entity_poly.type
_entity_poly.pdbx_seq_one_letter_code
_entity_poly.pdbx_strand_id
1 'polypeptide(L)'
;MNRDTIFFKQADLMLRMIPFVATERCFALKGGTAINFFVRNMPRLSVDIDLTYLPLEDRNTALENISAALTRIAVVIRKAHKMIKIQESHAAGSKRVVKLVVRILP
;
A
#
# COMPACT_ATOMS: atom_id res chain seq x y z
N MET A 1 9.93 6.06 22.22
CA MET A 1 10.00 6.52 20.82
C MET A 1 9.22 7.82 20.70
N ASN A 2 9.85 8.90 20.23
CA ASN A 2 9.20 10.21 20.10
C ASN A 2 8.11 10.16 19.01
N ARG A 3 6.85 10.35 19.39
CA ARG A 3 5.67 10.24 18.51
C ARG A 3 5.50 11.43 17.57
N ASP A 4 6.18 12.53 17.83
CA ASP A 4 6.09 13.76 17.04
C ASP A 4 7.01 13.74 15.82
N THR A 5 7.90 12.75 15.74
CA THR A 5 8.79 12.58 14.59
C THR A 5 8.01 12.23 13.33
N ILE A 6 8.49 12.74 12.19
CA ILE A 6 7.91 12.42 10.88
C ILE A 6 7.89 10.91 10.60
N PHE A 7 8.91 10.18 11.06
CA PHE A 7 9.02 8.73 10.89
C PHE A 7 7.96 7.96 11.68
N PHE A 8 7.65 8.40 12.91
CA PHE A 8 6.56 7.79 13.69
C PHE A 8 5.21 8.00 13.01
N LYS A 9 4.94 9.23 12.53
CA LYS A 9 3.70 9.56 11.80
C LYS A 9 3.55 8.75 10.52
N GLN A 10 4.64 8.52 9.79
CA GLN A 10 4.62 7.66 8.60
C GLN A 10 4.36 6.19 8.94
N ALA A 11 4.97 5.66 10.00
CA ALA A 11 4.73 4.30 10.46
C ALA A 11 3.28 4.09 10.97
N ASP A 12 2.73 5.06 11.70
CA ASP A 12 1.32 5.07 12.12
C ASP A 12 0.38 5.09 10.91
N LEU A 13 0.65 5.95 9.91
CA LEU A 13 -0.12 5.94 8.66
C LEU A 13 -0.07 4.58 7.97
N MET A 14 1.12 3.99 7.84
CA MET A 14 1.30 2.68 7.22
C MET A 14 0.49 1.59 7.93
N LEU A 15 0.55 1.54 9.26
CA LEU A 15 -0.22 0.58 10.07
C LEU A 15 -1.73 0.73 9.88
N ARG A 16 -2.23 1.96 9.75
CA ARG A 16 -3.64 2.23 9.43
C ARG A 16 -4.02 1.80 8.02
N MET A 17 -3.08 1.79 7.07
CA MET A 17 -3.34 1.39 5.67
C MET A 17 -3.39 -0.13 5.48
N ILE A 18 -2.64 -0.91 6.27
CA ILE A 18 -2.56 -2.38 6.13
C ILE A 18 -3.93 -3.07 6.08
N PRO A 19 -4.91 -2.77 6.96
CA PRO A 19 -6.22 -3.43 6.92
C PRO A 19 -6.97 -3.25 5.59
N PHE A 20 -6.83 -2.08 4.95
CA PHE A 20 -7.46 -1.82 3.66
C PHE A 20 -6.79 -2.62 2.54
N VAL A 21 -5.46 -2.71 2.58
CA VAL A 21 -4.70 -3.53 1.62
C VAL A 21 -5.06 -5.01 1.77
N ALA A 22 -5.22 -5.49 3.01
CA ALA A 22 -5.59 -6.88 3.31
C ALA A 22 -6.99 -7.29 2.83
N THR A 23 -7.84 -6.34 2.42
CA THR A 23 -9.14 -6.65 1.80
C THR A 23 -9.00 -7.27 0.40
N GLU A 24 -7.91 -6.97 -0.30
CA GLU A 24 -7.61 -7.52 -1.62
C GLU A 24 -6.79 -8.80 -1.47
N ARG A 25 -7.47 -9.95 -1.43
CA ARG A 25 -6.84 -11.28 -1.26
C ARG A 25 -5.92 -11.71 -2.40
N CYS A 26 -5.94 -11.00 -3.53
CA CYS A 26 -5.03 -11.26 -4.65
C CYS A 26 -3.59 -10.81 -4.37
N PHE A 27 -3.32 -10.16 -3.24
CA PHE A 27 -1.98 -9.71 -2.85
C PHE A 27 -1.46 -10.42 -1.60
N ALA A 28 -0.16 -10.74 -1.61
CA ALA A 28 0.62 -11.02 -0.42
C ALA A 28 1.56 -9.85 -0.10
N LEU A 29 1.69 -9.54 1.20
CA LEU A 29 2.69 -8.59 1.69
C LEU A 29 4.09 -9.20 1.62
N LYS A 30 5.07 -8.45 1.14
CA LYS A 30 6.47 -8.87 1.06
C LYS A 30 7.43 -7.72 1.42
N GLY A 31 8.72 -7.95 1.13
CA GLY A 31 9.75 -6.92 1.22
C GLY A 31 10.26 -6.67 2.63
N GLY A 32 11.06 -5.60 2.75
CA GLY A 32 11.73 -5.27 4.01
C GLY A 32 10.77 -4.90 5.13
N THR A 33 9.62 -4.31 4.80
CA THR A 33 8.58 -3.97 5.76
C THR A 33 7.95 -5.22 6.36
N ALA A 34 7.57 -6.22 5.54
CA ALA A 34 7.03 -7.49 6.04
C ALA A 34 7.99 -8.18 7.03
N ILE A 35 9.27 -8.28 6.66
CA ILE A 35 10.30 -8.89 7.49
C ILE A 35 10.46 -8.13 8.81
N ASN A 36 10.47 -6.79 8.74
CA ASN A 36 10.69 -5.94 9.89
C ASN A 36 9.54 -5.99 10.90
N PHE A 37 8.29 -6.14 10.43
CA PHE A 37 7.10 -6.23 11.29
C PHE A 37 6.81 -7.63 11.82
N PHE A 38 6.99 -8.67 11.00
CA PHE A 38 6.49 -10.01 11.32
C PHE A 38 7.58 -11.04 11.68
N VAL A 39 8.85 -10.76 11.35
CA VAL A 39 9.95 -11.73 11.54
C VAL A 39 11.03 -11.21 12.50
N ARG A 40 11.35 -9.92 12.43
CA ARG A 40 12.38 -9.29 13.27
C ARG A 40 11.74 -8.38 14.32
N ASN A 41 12.46 -8.11 15.40
CA ASN A 41 12.02 -7.17 16.43
C ASN A 41 12.25 -5.70 16.00
N MET A 42 11.62 -5.27 14.90
CA MET A 42 11.62 -3.89 14.38
C MET A 42 12.99 -3.16 14.44
N PRO A 43 14.11 -3.74 13.93
CA PRO A 43 15.45 -3.15 14.04
C PRO A 43 15.60 -1.80 13.33
N ARG A 44 14.68 -1.45 12.42
CA ARG A 44 14.60 -0.14 11.77
C ARG A 44 13.14 0.24 11.52
N LEU A 45 12.87 1.49 11.18
CA LEU A 45 11.57 1.85 10.61
C LEU A 45 11.57 1.54 9.10
N SER A 46 10.43 1.07 8.62
CA SER A 46 10.15 0.79 7.20
C SER A 46 8.71 1.16 6.94
N VAL A 47 8.44 1.97 5.92
CA VAL A 47 7.12 2.60 5.70
C VAL A 47 6.53 2.31 4.32
N ASP A 48 7.19 1.46 3.53
CA ASP A 48 6.71 1.01 2.22
C ASP A 48 5.91 -0.28 2.35
N ILE A 49 4.81 -0.41 1.60
CA ILE A 49 4.02 -1.64 1.52
C ILE A 49 4.30 -2.28 0.16
N ASP A 50 5.14 -3.32 0.14
CA ASP A 50 5.41 -4.09 -1.06
C ASP A 50 4.44 -5.25 -1.19
N LEU A 51 3.81 -5.37 -2.36
CA LEU A 51 2.82 -6.41 -2.65
C LEU A 51 3.28 -7.34 -3.78
N THR A 52 2.88 -8.60 -3.67
CA THR A 52 3.03 -9.62 -4.71
C THR A 52 1.64 -10.07 -5.14
N TYR A 53 1.36 -9.99 -6.44
CA TYR A 53 0.14 -10.56 -7.02
C TYR A 53 0.23 -12.10 -7.02
N LEU A 54 -0.80 -12.76 -6.52
CA LEU A 54 -0.81 -14.21 -6.28
C LEU A 54 -1.38 -15.04 -7.44
N PRO A 55 -2.46 -14.63 -8.13
CA PRO A 55 -3.01 -15.42 -9.23
C PRO A 55 -2.00 -15.62 -10.36
N LEU A 56 -1.95 -16.86 -10.88
CA LEU A 56 -1.12 -17.23 -12.02
C LEU A 56 -1.94 -17.02 -13.31
N GLU A 57 -1.77 -15.86 -13.92
CA GLU A 57 -2.48 -15.44 -15.14
C GLU A 57 -1.46 -14.92 -16.17
N ASP A 58 -1.88 -14.73 -17.42
CA ASP A 58 -1.02 -14.05 -18.38
C ASP A 58 -0.73 -12.61 -17.95
N ARG A 59 0.33 -12.05 -18.51
CA ARG A 59 0.85 -10.74 -18.12
C ARG A 59 -0.19 -9.62 -18.22
N ASN A 60 -1.02 -9.61 -19.27
CA ASN A 60 -1.94 -8.50 -19.49
C ASN A 60 -3.09 -8.57 -18.50
N THR A 61 -3.69 -9.75 -18.33
CA THR A 61 -4.74 -9.99 -17.34
C THR A 61 -4.26 -9.71 -15.92
N ALA A 62 -3.07 -10.17 -15.54
CA ALA A 62 -2.49 -9.89 -14.24
C ALA A 62 -2.33 -8.38 -13.98
N LEU A 63 -1.81 -7.62 -14.96
CA LEU A 63 -1.62 -6.18 -14.83
C LEU A 63 -2.95 -5.40 -14.73
N GLU A 64 -3.99 -5.84 -15.43
CA GLU A 64 -5.33 -5.26 -15.32
C GLU A 64 -5.94 -5.54 -13.96
N ASN A 65 -5.84 -6.78 -13.47
CA ASN A 65 -6.34 -7.18 -12.16
C ASN A 65 -5.61 -6.45 -11.02
N ILE A 66 -4.29 -6.30 -11.12
CA ILE A 66 -3.49 -5.50 -10.18
C ILE A 66 -3.99 -4.05 -10.17
N SER A 67 -4.13 -3.43 -11.33
CA SER A 67 -4.61 -2.05 -11.44
C SER A 67 -5.99 -1.90 -10.81
N ALA A 68 -6.92 -2.81 -11.11
CA ALA A 68 -8.28 -2.78 -10.57
C ALA A 68 -8.30 -2.92 -9.04
N ALA A 69 -7.48 -3.83 -8.49
CA ALA A 69 -7.36 -4.02 -7.05
C ALA A 69 -6.77 -2.79 -6.35
N LEU A 70 -5.72 -2.17 -6.91
CA LEU A 70 -5.17 -0.90 -6.39
C LEU A 70 -6.21 0.23 -6.42
N THR A 71 -7.01 0.34 -7.48
CA THR A 71 -8.09 1.33 -7.55
C THR A 71 -9.15 1.07 -6.47
N ARG A 72 -9.55 -0.19 -6.22
CA ARG A 72 -10.50 -0.53 -5.15
C ARG A 72 -9.95 -0.15 -3.76
N ILE A 73 -8.69 -0.48 -3.48
CA ILE A 73 -8.01 -0.06 -2.23
C ILE A 73 -8.08 1.46 -2.08
N ALA A 74 -7.75 2.22 -3.13
CA ALA A 74 -7.80 3.67 -3.10
C ALA A 74 -9.21 4.20 -2.80
N VAL A 75 -10.25 3.61 -3.40
CA VAL A 75 -11.65 3.99 -3.14
C VAL A 75 -12.04 3.74 -1.69
N VAL A 76 -11.70 2.57 -1.13
CA VAL A 76 -12.07 2.23 0.25
C VAL A 76 -11.36 3.16 1.24
N ILE A 77 -10.07 3.43 1.06
CA ILE A 77 -9.31 4.35 1.94
C ILE A 77 -9.90 5.77 1.87
N ARG A 78 -10.21 6.29 0.67
CA ARG A 78 -10.83 7.62 0.51
C ARG A 78 -12.16 7.73 1.24
N LYS A 79 -12.97 6.66 1.23
CA LYS A 79 -14.24 6.61 1.96
C LYS A 79 -14.04 6.57 3.48
N ALA A 80 -13.06 5.82 3.96
CA ALA A 80 -12.79 5.66 5.38
C ALA A 80 -12.13 6.87 6.04
N HIS A 81 -11.29 7.62 5.30
CA HIS A 81 -10.48 8.69 5.86
C HIS A 81 -10.48 9.96 5.01
N LYS A 82 -11.28 10.96 5.42
CA LYS A 82 -11.37 12.26 4.73
C LYS A 82 -10.07 13.07 4.73
N MET A 83 -9.21 12.86 5.74
CA MET A 83 -7.92 13.55 5.88
C MET A 83 -6.78 12.89 5.09
N ILE A 84 -7.03 11.78 4.39
CA ILE A 84 -6.02 11.08 3.61
C ILE A 84 -6.18 11.42 2.13
N LYS A 85 -5.09 11.91 1.52
CA LYS A 85 -4.98 12.09 0.09
C LYS A 85 -4.28 10.88 -0.54
N ILE A 86 -4.90 10.31 -1.57
CA ILE A 86 -4.34 9.21 -2.35
C ILE A 86 -4.07 9.69 -3.77
N GLN A 87 -2.82 9.57 -4.20
CA GLN A 87 -2.39 9.77 -5.57
C GLN A 87 -2.12 8.42 -6.23
N GLU A 88 -2.78 8.17 -7.36
CA GLU A 88 -2.55 7.00 -8.20
C GLU A 88 -1.44 7.30 -9.21
N SER A 89 -0.42 6.45 -9.23
CA SER A 89 0.65 6.48 -10.24
C SER A 89 0.34 5.45 -11.32
N HIS A 90 0.50 5.86 -12.57
CA HIS A 90 0.15 5.05 -13.73
C HIS A 90 1.40 4.57 -14.48
N ALA A 91 1.31 3.39 -15.10
CA ALA A 91 2.34 2.91 -16.00
C ALA A 91 2.43 3.81 -17.25
N ALA A 92 3.66 4.06 -17.73
CA ALA A 92 3.91 4.94 -18.87
C ALA A 92 3.06 4.55 -20.09
N GLY A 93 2.37 5.54 -20.68
CA GLY A 93 1.51 5.34 -21.84
C GLY A 93 0.22 4.54 -21.58
N SER A 94 -0.15 4.28 -20.32
CA SER A 94 -1.38 3.55 -20.00
C SER A 94 -2.13 4.17 -18.82
N LYS A 95 -3.44 3.87 -18.71
CA LYS A 95 -4.26 4.23 -17.54
C LYS A 95 -4.16 3.21 -16.41
N ARG A 96 -3.25 2.22 -16.48
CA ARG A 96 -3.12 1.20 -15.44
C ARG A 96 -2.41 1.77 -14.23
N VAL A 97 -3.07 1.71 -13.08
CA VAL A 97 -2.51 2.08 -11.78
C VAL A 97 -1.48 1.02 -11.38
N VAL A 98 -0.28 1.45 -11.00
CA VAL A 98 0.81 0.57 -10.57
C VAL A 98 1.31 0.86 -9.16
N LYS A 99 0.94 2.02 -8.60
CA LYS A 99 1.36 2.44 -7.27
C LYS A 99 0.36 3.43 -6.70
N LEU A 100 0.14 3.34 -5.39
CA LEU A 100 -0.58 4.34 -4.61
C LEU A 100 0.41 5.11 -3.74
N VAL A 101 0.32 6.44 -3.74
CA VAL A 101 1.02 7.30 -2.80
C VAL A 101 -0.01 7.88 -1.83
N VAL A 102 0.15 7.57 -0.56
CA VAL A 102 -0.76 7.97 0.52
C VAL A 102 -0.12 9.08 1.35
N ARG A 103 -0.85 10.17 1.59
CA ARG A 103 -0.39 11.31 2.40
C ARG A 103 -1.51 11.77 3.33
N ILE A 104 -1.15 12.21 4.53
CA ILE A 104 -2.08 12.92 5.42
C ILE A 104 -2.10 14.40 4.97
N LEU A 105 -3.30 14.98 4.89
CA LEU A 105 -3.47 16.41 4.65
C LEU A 105 -2.98 17.21 5.88
N PRO A 106 -2.28 18.34 5.68
CA PRO A 106 -1.85 19.20 6.77
C PRO A 106 -3.02 19.74 7.60
#